data_AF-Q9NIV7-F1
#
_entry.id   AF-Q9NIV7-F1
#
_cell.length_a   1.000
_cell.length_b   1.000
_cell.length_c   1.000
_cell.angle_alpha   90.00
_cell.angle_beta   90.00
_cell.angle_gamma   90.00
#
_symmetry.space_group_name_H-M   'P 1'
#
loop_
_entity.id
_entity.type
_entity.pdbx_description
1 polymer ?
#
loop_
_entity_poly.entity_id
_entity_poly.type
_entity_poly.pdbx_seq_one_letter_code
_entity_poly.pdbx_strand_id
1 'polypeptide(L)'
;MLLRILLPLLMLVSIIWAMPMDESDEDFESESDSLSNELERERRGLSKEERREKNRLKNKCLRGFLKRYDQGATIVNSQGKKETTYTAGGGLAQAEDDYNYLRGDCGIGKRRVTLDGDTITIRKRRKYYVITY
;
A
#
# COMPACT_ATOMS: atom_id res chain seq x y z
N MET A 1 28.36 -6.06 -62.77
CA MET A 1 28.81 -4.68 -62.53
C MET A 1 27.94 -4.09 -61.44
N LEU A 2 28.57 -3.55 -60.38
CA LEU A 2 27.98 -2.73 -59.29
C LEU A 2 26.93 -3.46 -58.42
N LEU A 3 27.20 -4.00 -57.23
CA LEU A 3 28.06 -3.60 -56.12
C LEU A 3 27.97 -2.10 -55.78
N ARG A 4 27.54 -1.81 -54.54
CA ARG A 4 27.70 -0.53 -53.81
C ARG A 4 26.75 0.55 -54.35
N ILE A 5 25.75 1.00 -53.61
CA ILE A 5 25.86 1.78 -52.37
C ILE A 5 24.53 1.65 -51.64
N LEU A 6 24.55 1.15 -50.39
CA LEU A 6 23.69 1.55 -49.26
C LEU A 6 23.94 0.62 -48.05
N LEU A 7 25.22 0.51 -47.64
CA LEU A 7 25.58 0.61 -46.23
C LEU A 7 25.51 2.13 -45.90
N PRO A 8 25.11 2.65 -44.71
CA PRO A 8 25.24 2.02 -43.37
C PRO A 8 24.17 2.50 -42.33
N LEU A 9 23.25 1.66 -41.86
CA LEU A 9 22.44 2.00 -40.66
C LEU A 9 22.25 0.83 -39.68
N LEU A 10 22.99 -0.27 -39.86
CA LEU A 10 22.94 -1.46 -38.99
C LEU A 10 24.33 -1.77 -38.42
N MET A 11 25.02 -0.74 -37.94
CA MET A 11 26.34 -0.81 -37.28
C MET A 11 26.21 -0.59 -35.76
N LEU A 12 25.17 -1.10 -35.10
CA LEU A 12 25.05 -0.99 -33.63
C LEU A 12 24.37 -2.21 -32.97
N VAL A 13 24.51 -3.40 -33.55
CA VAL A 13 24.17 -4.65 -32.86
C VAL A 13 25.25 -5.66 -33.23
N SER A 14 25.91 -6.26 -32.24
CA SER A 14 26.74 -7.49 -32.34
C SER A 14 28.26 -7.40 -32.14
N ILE A 15 28.78 -6.42 -31.38
CA ILE A 15 30.07 -6.58 -30.68
C ILE A 15 29.71 -6.31 -29.22
N ILE A 16 29.50 -7.32 -28.38
CA ILE A 16 30.55 -7.96 -27.58
C ILE A 16 30.01 -9.33 -27.13
N TRP A 17 30.70 -10.41 -27.50
CA TRP A 17 30.61 -11.72 -26.88
C TRP A 17 32.02 -12.14 -26.48
N ALA A 18 32.15 -12.75 -25.29
CA ALA A 18 33.31 -13.47 -24.72
C ALA A 18 34.50 -12.59 -24.28
N MET A 19 35.18 -12.79 -23.13
CA MET A 19 35.65 -14.01 -22.41
C MET A 19 36.41 -13.54 -21.12
N PRO A 20 37.01 -14.37 -20.21
CA PRO A 20 36.57 -15.51 -19.37
C PRO A 20 37.02 -15.43 -17.86
N MET A 21 36.80 -16.53 -17.09
CA MET A 21 37.32 -17.01 -15.76
C MET A 21 38.67 -16.44 -15.26
N ASP A 22 39.07 -16.37 -13.97
CA ASP A 22 38.76 -17.06 -12.70
C ASP A 22 39.38 -16.24 -11.51
N GLU A 23 39.23 -16.73 -10.28
CA GLU A 23 39.93 -16.36 -9.02
C GLU A 23 39.31 -15.27 -8.11
N SER A 24 38.73 -15.81 -7.03
CA SER A 24 38.56 -15.30 -5.67
C SER A 24 39.67 -14.39 -5.14
N ASP A 25 39.32 -13.25 -4.54
CA ASP A 25 39.23 -13.10 -3.08
C ASP A 25 39.00 -11.62 -2.68
N GLU A 26 38.15 -11.47 -1.66
CA GLU A 26 38.07 -10.36 -0.70
C GLU A 26 37.92 -8.91 -1.21
N ASP A 27 36.68 -8.41 -1.16
CA ASP A 27 36.44 -7.19 -0.38
C ASP A 27 35.02 -7.21 0.20
N PHE A 28 34.94 -7.94 1.31
CA PHE A 28 33.87 -7.89 2.28
C PHE A 28 33.95 -6.54 3.01
N GLU A 29 33.39 -5.45 2.48
CA GLU A 29 33.02 -4.27 3.30
C GLU A 29 31.86 -3.46 2.66
N SER A 30 30.65 -3.74 3.16
CA SER A 30 29.61 -2.75 3.52
C SER A 30 28.27 -3.40 3.91
N GLU A 31 28.25 -4.69 4.30
CA GLU A 31 27.10 -5.30 4.97
C GLU A 31 26.93 -4.85 6.44
N SER A 32 27.88 -4.11 7.02
CA SER A 32 27.83 -3.69 8.44
C SER A 32 26.95 -2.45 8.68
N ASP A 33 26.90 -1.49 7.75
CA ASP A 33 26.11 -0.26 7.90
C ASP A 33 24.61 -0.46 7.59
N SER A 34 24.26 -1.48 6.80
CA SER A 34 22.85 -1.78 6.48
C SER A 34 22.13 -2.51 7.62
N LEU A 35 22.84 -3.36 8.37
CA LEU A 35 22.27 -4.11 9.49
C LEU A 35 22.11 -3.25 10.74
N SER A 36 23.03 -2.31 10.99
CA SER A 36 23.01 -1.44 12.17
C SER A 36 21.77 -0.53 12.21
N ASN A 37 21.38 0.02 11.06
CA ASN A 37 20.25 0.97 10.95
C ASN A 37 18.88 0.25 11.01
N GLU A 38 18.78 -1.00 10.56
CA GLU A 38 17.55 -1.81 10.69
C GLU A 38 17.38 -2.31 12.14
N LEU A 39 18.46 -2.71 12.81
CA LEU A 39 18.49 -3.10 14.23
C LEU A 39 18.15 -1.93 15.19
N GLU A 40 18.65 -0.71 14.94
CA GLU A 40 18.28 0.46 15.75
C GLU A 40 16.80 0.86 15.57
N ARG A 41 16.24 0.63 14.38
CA ARG A 41 14.82 0.89 14.08
C ARG A 41 13.89 -0.14 14.72
N GLU A 42 14.37 -1.37 14.92
CA GLU A 42 13.69 -2.41 15.69
C GLU A 42 13.80 -2.17 17.21
N ARG A 43 14.91 -1.60 17.70
CA ARG A 43 15.07 -1.26 19.13
C ARG A 43 14.13 -0.17 19.64
N ARG A 44 13.49 0.62 18.76
CA ARG A 44 12.54 1.70 19.14
C ARG A 44 11.12 1.53 18.57
N GLY A 45 10.85 0.48 17.82
CA GLY A 45 9.52 0.27 17.23
C GLY A 45 9.26 -1.18 16.85
N LEU A 46 7.97 -1.51 16.69
CA LEU A 46 7.53 -2.86 16.33
C LEU A 46 8.35 -3.45 15.17
N SER A 47 8.68 -4.74 15.25
CA SER A 47 9.35 -5.48 14.19
C SER A 47 8.52 -5.47 12.91
N LYS A 48 9.15 -5.81 11.78
CA LYS A 48 8.45 -5.91 10.49
C LYS A 48 7.27 -6.88 10.55
N GLU A 49 7.42 -7.98 11.27
CA GLU A 49 6.39 -9.00 11.44
C GLU A 49 5.24 -8.52 12.34
N GLU A 50 5.55 -7.90 13.47
CA GLU A 50 4.55 -7.30 14.35
C GLU A 50 3.75 -6.20 13.65
N ARG A 51 4.38 -5.38 12.81
CA ARG A 51 3.69 -4.38 11.98
C ARG A 51 2.73 -5.03 10.99
N ARG A 52 3.12 -6.15 10.37
CA ARG A 52 2.26 -6.90 9.44
C ARG A 52 1.06 -7.47 10.17
N GLU A 53 1.27 -8.12 11.32
CA GLU A 53 0.18 -8.71 12.10
C GLU A 53 -0.77 -7.64 12.64
N LYS A 54 -0.25 -6.54 13.19
CA LYS A 54 -1.06 -5.39 13.59
C LYS A 54 -1.91 -4.86 12.44
N ASN A 55 -1.35 -4.73 11.24
CA ASN A 55 -2.12 -4.31 10.07
C ASN A 55 -3.15 -5.36 9.61
N ARG A 56 -2.86 -6.65 9.77
CA ARG A 56 -3.79 -7.74 9.48
C ARG A 56 -5.01 -7.67 10.41
N LEU A 57 -4.80 -7.52 11.70
CA LEU A 57 -5.86 -7.37 12.70
C LEU A 57 -6.75 -6.16 12.42
N LYS A 58 -6.16 -5.00 12.15
CA LYS A 58 -6.90 -3.78 11.75
C LYS A 58 -7.77 -4.02 10.50
N ASN A 59 -7.21 -4.69 9.49
CA ASN A 59 -7.95 -5.01 8.28
C ASN A 59 -9.06 -6.04 8.52
N LYS A 60 -8.86 -7.02 9.43
CA LYS A 60 -9.88 -7.99 9.83
C LYS A 60 -11.03 -7.28 10.54
N CYS A 61 -10.74 -6.40 11.48
CA CYS A 61 -11.72 -5.59 12.21
C CYS A 61 -12.55 -4.74 11.24
N LEU A 62 -11.90 -3.95 10.37
CA LEU A 62 -12.58 -3.14 9.36
C LEU A 62 -13.47 -3.99 8.44
N ARG A 63 -13.02 -5.18 8.01
CA ARG A 63 -13.84 -6.07 7.19
C ARG A 63 -15.05 -6.59 7.95
N GLY A 64 -14.91 -6.91 9.23
CA GLY A 64 -16.03 -7.33 10.08
C GLY A 64 -17.04 -6.21 10.26
N PHE A 65 -16.56 -5.00 10.54
CA PHE A 65 -17.38 -3.79 10.65
C PHE A 65 -18.17 -3.52 9.36
N LEU A 66 -17.51 -3.52 8.20
CA LEU A 66 -18.16 -3.25 6.91
C LEU A 66 -19.19 -4.32 6.50
N LYS A 67 -19.11 -5.53 7.04
CA LYS A 67 -20.10 -6.59 6.80
C LYS A 67 -21.43 -6.36 7.50
N ARG A 68 -21.50 -5.41 8.44
CA ARG A 68 -22.75 -5.05 9.14
C ARG A 68 -23.71 -4.27 8.25
N TYR A 69 -23.19 -3.64 7.19
CA TYR A 69 -23.99 -2.87 6.23
C TYR A 69 -24.32 -3.76 5.03
N ASP A 70 -25.47 -3.51 4.41
CA ASP A 70 -25.89 -4.17 3.18
C ASP A 70 -24.90 -3.92 2.02
N GLN A 71 -25.17 -4.50 0.83
CA GLN A 71 -24.30 -4.32 -0.34
C GLN A 71 -24.17 -2.84 -0.72
N GLY A 72 -23.05 -2.24 -0.33
CA GLY A 72 -22.70 -0.87 -0.72
C GLY A 72 -22.47 -0.75 -2.23
N ALA A 73 -22.92 0.35 -2.80
CA ALA A 73 -22.70 0.67 -4.21
C ALA A 73 -21.24 1.08 -4.43
N THR A 74 -20.55 0.46 -5.41
CA THR A 74 -19.15 0.79 -5.72
C THR A 74 -19.02 1.54 -7.04
N ILE A 75 -18.46 2.74 -6.99
CA ILE A 75 -18.19 3.61 -8.14
C ILE A 75 -16.72 4.02 -8.19
N VAL A 76 -16.28 4.61 -9.31
CA VAL A 76 -14.98 5.28 -9.40
C VAL A 76 -15.22 6.77 -9.17
N ASN A 77 -14.55 7.36 -8.18
CA ASN A 77 -14.70 8.78 -7.87
C ASN A 77 -13.84 9.68 -8.77
N SER A 78 -14.00 10.99 -8.62
CA SER A 78 -13.27 12.01 -9.40
C SER A 78 -11.74 11.94 -9.27
N GLN A 79 -11.23 11.24 -8.24
CA GLN A 79 -9.79 11.00 -8.05
C GLN A 79 -9.30 9.70 -8.69
N GLY A 80 -10.14 9.01 -9.48
CA GLY A 80 -9.82 7.72 -10.09
C GLY A 80 -9.74 6.56 -9.09
N LYS A 81 -10.29 6.70 -7.88
CA LYS A 81 -10.27 5.67 -6.83
C LYS A 81 -11.62 4.99 -6.72
N LYS A 82 -11.60 3.72 -6.32
CA LYS A 82 -12.84 2.98 -6.03
C LYS A 82 -13.45 3.49 -4.73
N GLU A 83 -14.70 3.84 -4.76
CA GLU A 83 -15.46 4.32 -3.62
C GLU A 83 -16.66 3.41 -3.43
N THR A 84 -16.81 2.85 -2.24
CA THR A 84 -17.97 2.04 -1.88
C THR A 84 -18.79 2.80 -0.87
N THR A 85 -20.02 3.13 -1.22
CA THR A 85 -20.94 3.90 -0.39
C THR A 85 -21.97 2.97 0.26
N TYR A 86 -22.18 3.15 1.56
CA TYR A 86 -23.15 2.41 2.36
C TYR A 86 -24.14 3.41 2.97
N THR A 87 -25.41 3.03 2.98
CA THR A 87 -26.45 3.75 3.73
C THR A 87 -26.76 2.95 4.99
N ALA A 88 -26.72 3.62 6.12
CA ALA A 88 -27.07 3.10 7.43
C ALA A 88 -28.19 3.95 8.03
N GLY A 89 -28.78 3.50 9.14
CA GLY A 89 -29.66 4.32 9.96
C GLY A 89 -29.00 4.64 11.29
N GLY A 90 -29.62 5.55 12.06
CA GLY A 90 -29.14 5.94 13.40
C GLY A 90 -28.55 7.35 13.46
N GLY A 91 -28.34 8.01 12.31
CA GLY A 91 -27.90 9.39 12.21
C GLY A 91 -26.58 9.68 12.93
N LEU A 92 -26.44 10.94 13.37
CA LEU A 92 -25.20 11.48 13.95
C LEU A 92 -24.66 10.67 15.14
N ALA A 93 -25.54 10.25 16.07
CA ALA A 93 -25.13 9.53 17.27
C ALA A 93 -24.48 8.18 16.92
N GLN A 94 -25.10 7.42 16.00
CA GLN A 94 -24.54 6.16 15.54
C GLN A 94 -23.23 6.36 14.75
N ALA A 95 -23.14 7.45 13.98
CA ALA A 95 -21.92 7.81 13.25
C ALA A 95 -20.75 8.12 14.21
N GLU A 96 -21.00 8.80 15.32
CA GLU A 96 -20.00 9.07 16.37
C GLU A 96 -19.53 7.77 17.05
N ASP A 97 -20.46 6.88 17.41
CA ASP A 97 -20.15 5.59 18.02
C ASP A 97 -19.31 4.71 17.09
N ASP A 98 -19.70 4.61 15.83
CA ASP A 98 -18.98 3.82 14.84
C ASP A 98 -17.63 4.44 14.48
N TYR A 99 -17.51 5.77 14.48
CA TYR A 99 -16.23 6.46 14.36
C TYR A 99 -15.31 6.10 15.53
N ASN A 100 -15.82 6.18 16.77
CA ASN A 100 -15.07 5.85 17.98
C ASN A 100 -14.64 4.38 17.99
N TYR A 101 -15.50 3.46 17.58
CA TYR A 101 -15.18 2.04 17.40
C TYR A 101 -14.03 1.83 16.40
N LEU A 102 -14.09 2.48 15.23
CA LEU A 102 -13.05 2.34 14.19
C LEU A 102 -11.69 2.89 14.66
N ARG A 103 -11.71 3.95 15.46
CA ARG A 103 -10.52 4.66 15.95
C ARG A 103 -9.89 3.98 17.16
N GLY A 104 -10.73 3.56 18.11
CA GLY A 104 -10.35 2.88 19.36
C GLY A 104 -10.14 1.40 19.11
N ASP A 105 -11.23 0.65 18.95
CA ASP A 105 -11.22 -0.81 18.92
C ASP A 105 -10.52 -1.37 17.68
N CYS A 106 -10.86 -0.88 16.49
CA CYS A 106 -10.15 -1.28 15.28
C CYS A 106 -8.77 -0.62 15.12
N GLY A 107 -8.43 0.38 15.95
CA GLY A 107 -7.13 1.06 15.92
C GLY A 107 -6.75 1.66 14.55
N ILE A 108 -7.72 2.02 13.70
CA ILE A 108 -7.44 2.64 12.40
C ILE A 108 -6.85 4.03 12.64
N GLY A 109 -5.91 4.50 11.82
CA GLY A 109 -5.21 5.78 12.02
C GLY A 109 -6.05 7.03 11.68
N LYS A 110 -5.75 8.20 12.29
CA LYS A 110 -6.57 9.43 12.19
C LYS A 110 -6.73 9.88 10.75
N ARG A 111 -5.65 9.83 9.97
CA ARG A 111 -5.61 10.17 8.54
C ARG A 111 -6.42 9.22 7.64
N ARG A 112 -6.94 8.13 8.19
CA ARG A 112 -7.65 7.08 7.44
C ARG A 112 -9.14 7.01 7.76
N VAL A 113 -9.62 7.69 8.80
CA VAL A 113 -11.05 7.73 9.15
C VAL A 113 -11.38 9.16 9.49
N THR A 114 -12.30 9.76 8.74
CA THR A 114 -12.89 11.06 9.05
C THR A 114 -14.36 10.89 9.36
N LEU A 115 -14.89 11.80 10.18
CA LEU A 115 -16.29 11.92 10.52
C LEU A 115 -16.70 13.34 10.14
N ASP A 116 -17.67 13.45 9.25
CA ASP A 116 -18.17 14.69 8.68
C ASP A 116 -19.69 14.66 8.81
N GLY A 117 -20.22 15.17 9.94
CA GLY A 117 -21.63 15.03 10.29
C GLY A 117 -22.02 13.56 10.51
N ASP A 118 -23.06 13.11 9.80
CA ASP A 118 -23.55 11.72 9.79
C ASP A 118 -22.76 10.81 8.84
N THR A 119 -21.64 11.28 8.29
CA THR A 119 -20.91 10.54 7.26
C THR A 119 -19.50 10.17 7.73
N ILE A 120 -19.19 8.87 7.69
CA ILE A 120 -17.86 8.33 7.98
C ILE A 120 -17.14 8.02 6.66
N THR A 121 -15.95 8.59 6.46
CA THR A 121 -15.09 8.27 5.32
C THR A 121 -13.84 7.51 5.74
N ILE A 122 -13.69 6.29 5.23
CA ILE A 122 -12.56 5.40 5.50
C ILE A 122 -11.65 5.31 4.27
N ARG A 123 -10.45 5.86 4.39
CA ARG A 123 -9.42 5.82 3.34
C ARG A 123 -8.55 4.57 3.43
N LYS A 124 -8.47 3.85 2.31
CA LYS A 124 -7.50 2.78 2.03
C LYS A 124 -6.74 3.13 0.74
N ARG A 125 -5.54 2.56 0.57
CA ARG A 125 -4.56 2.98 -0.46
C ARG A 125 -5.16 3.31 -1.84
N ARG A 126 -6.07 2.47 -2.35
CA ARG A 126 -6.75 2.65 -3.65
C ARG A 126 -8.28 2.63 -3.54
N LYS A 127 -8.82 2.72 -2.33
CA LYS A 127 -10.26 2.55 -2.07
C LYS A 127 -10.75 3.50 -0.98
N TYR A 128 -11.95 4.01 -1.11
CA TYR A 128 -12.69 4.68 -0.05
C TYR A 128 -13.91 3.85 0.31
N TYR A 129 -14.27 3.90 1.59
CA TYR A 129 -15.56 3.44 2.07
C TYR A 129 -16.25 4.65 2.69
N VAL A 130 -17.44 4.96 2.22
CA VAL A 130 -18.25 6.09 2.70
C VAL A 130 -19.50 5.50 3.31
N ILE A 131 -19.82 5.87 4.54
CA ILE A 131 -20.99 5.37 5.26
C ILE A 131 -21.78 6.59 5.70
N THR A 132 -23.03 6.70 5.25
CA THR A 132 -23.94 7.79 5.59
C THR A 132 -25.09 7.22 6.43
N TYR A 133 -25.34 7.79 7.61
CA TYR A 133 -26.29 7.31 8.62
C TYR A 133 -27.60 8.09 8.67
#